data_AF-A0A5C7J521-F1
#
_entry.id   AF-A0A5C7J521-F1
#
_cell.length_a   1.000
_cell.length_b   1.000
_cell.length_c   1.000
_cell.angle_alpha   90.00
_cell.angle_beta   90.00
_cell.angle_gamma   90.00
#
_symmetry.space_group_name_H-M   'P 1'
#
loop_
_entity.id
_entity.type
_entity.pdbx_description
1 polymer ?
#
loop_
_entity_poly.entity_id
_entity_poly.type
_entity_poly.pdbx_seq_one_letter_code
_entity_poly.pdbx_strand_id
1 'polypeptide(L)'
;MNHEMFGPFMSPASAPLSEQSPLVPERPHVSHADIVKMNESKLLAYVTGELREAEIRMYGENDAEAKIIFLGGGKKHNISKAKTWDGVPIYKKTPEFAKWSEVYEFMGAANRYTDGKGSLGEFVSEAADLVYNFAFLTKADTYEHAPDYLEIIEQIASTLGWTSREALLVAAVKYHQRFIHAKGKDPDEEDRLMDRLLAVDTFIEGAKPLVTSPSKQQVSKAFNLGTRLIRSHLKPRYHQIRDQKKAIKKAERLEIEVKQAQAQAGRVS
;
A
#
# COMPACT_ATOMS: atom_id res chain seq x y z
N MET A 1 -22.01 -58.67 -53.11
CA MET A 1 -23.49 -58.62 -53.04
C MET A 1 -23.88 -57.63 -51.97
N ASN A 2 -24.63 -56.60 -52.38
CA ASN A 2 -25.65 -55.78 -51.70
C ASN A 2 -25.27 -55.11 -50.37
N HIS A 3 -25.20 -53.75 -50.34
CA HIS A 3 -26.30 -52.80 -50.03
C HIS A 3 -26.67 -52.88 -48.53
N GLU A 4 -26.69 -51.82 -47.70
CA GLU A 4 -27.38 -50.51 -47.77
C GLU A 4 -26.67 -49.54 -46.77
N MET A 5 -26.36 -48.27 -47.06
CA MET A 5 -27.22 -47.08 -47.21
C MET A 5 -27.97 -46.64 -45.94
N PHE A 6 -27.35 -45.77 -45.12
CA PHE A 6 -27.97 -44.66 -44.38
C PHE A 6 -26.84 -43.62 -44.18
N GLY A 7 -26.77 -42.50 -44.90
CA GLY A 7 -27.66 -41.34 -44.85
C GLY A 7 -26.92 -40.20 -44.10
N PRO A 8 -26.62 -39.04 -44.71
CA PRO A 8 -25.81 -38.01 -44.07
C PRO A 8 -26.66 -37.14 -43.14
N PHE A 9 -26.28 -37.06 -41.86
CA PHE A 9 -26.78 -36.02 -40.97
C PHE A 9 -26.01 -34.73 -41.22
N MET A 10 -26.71 -33.73 -41.74
CA MET A 10 -26.24 -32.34 -41.79
C MET A 10 -26.87 -31.51 -40.68
N SER A 11 -26.01 -30.66 -40.10
CA SER A 11 -26.24 -29.37 -39.41
C SER A 11 -26.62 -29.37 -37.92
N PRO A 12 -26.33 -28.27 -37.16
CA PRO A 12 -25.62 -27.03 -37.53
C PRO A 12 -24.40 -26.69 -36.64
N ALA A 13 -23.64 -25.70 -37.12
CA ALA A 13 -22.63 -24.96 -36.37
C ALA A 13 -23.19 -24.40 -35.05
N SER A 14 -22.41 -24.51 -33.99
CA SER A 14 -22.54 -23.69 -32.79
C SER A 14 -21.13 -23.35 -32.33
N ALA A 15 -20.59 -22.26 -32.88
CA ALA A 15 -19.48 -21.58 -32.24
C ALA A 15 -19.93 -21.14 -30.84
N PRO A 16 -19.14 -21.34 -29.77
CA PRO A 16 -19.48 -20.77 -28.49
C PRO A 16 -19.47 -19.25 -28.62
N LEU A 17 -20.61 -18.65 -28.31
CA LEU A 17 -20.76 -17.21 -28.11
C LEU A 17 -19.67 -16.76 -27.15
N SER A 18 -18.74 -15.94 -27.63
CA SER A 18 -17.81 -15.22 -26.77
C SER A 18 -18.67 -14.35 -25.85
N GLU A 19 -18.71 -14.69 -24.57
CA GLU A 19 -19.12 -13.76 -23.54
C GLU A 19 -18.20 -12.54 -23.66
N GLN A 20 -18.69 -11.49 -24.30
CA GLN A 20 -18.08 -10.19 -24.23
C GLN A 20 -18.24 -9.75 -22.78
N SER A 21 -17.21 -9.99 -21.98
CA SER A 21 -17.02 -9.32 -20.71
C SER A 21 -17.36 -7.83 -20.91
N PRO A 22 -18.22 -7.22 -20.08
CA PRO A 22 -18.60 -5.83 -20.26
C PRO A 22 -17.33 -4.99 -20.38
N LEU A 23 -17.27 -4.20 -21.45
CA LEU A 23 -16.22 -3.22 -21.72
C LEU A 23 -16.10 -2.32 -20.49
N VAL A 24 -15.17 -2.66 -19.59
CA VAL A 24 -14.73 -1.74 -18.55
C VAL A 24 -14.14 -0.57 -19.31
N PRO A 25 -14.68 0.66 -19.18
CA PRO A 25 -14.12 1.80 -19.89
C PRO A 25 -12.63 1.89 -19.56
N GLU A 26 -11.80 1.90 -20.61
CA GLU A 26 -10.36 2.08 -20.44
C GLU A 26 -10.15 3.38 -19.66
N ARG A 27 -9.59 3.26 -18.45
CA ARG A 27 -9.24 4.44 -17.67
C ARG A 27 -8.14 5.19 -18.44
N PRO A 28 -8.19 6.53 -18.50
CA PRO A 28 -7.14 7.30 -19.15
C PRO A 28 -5.79 6.92 -18.54
N HIS A 29 -4.83 6.59 -19.40
CA HIS A 29 -3.50 6.18 -18.98
C HIS A 29 -2.78 7.41 -18.37
N VAL A 30 -2.72 7.49 -17.05
CA VAL A 30 -1.91 8.49 -16.35
C VAL A 30 -0.44 8.16 -16.60
N SER A 31 0.36 9.12 -17.09
CA SER A 31 1.82 8.95 -17.26
C SER A 31 2.60 9.55 -16.08
N HIS A 32 3.88 9.20 -15.93
CA HIS A 32 4.77 9.91 -15.00
C HIS A 32 4.80 11.42 -15.24
N ALA A 33 4.75 11.87 -16.51
CA ALA A 33 4.72 13.28 -16.87
C ALA A 33 3.45 14.01 -16.39
N ASP A 34 2.34 13.29 -16.22
CA ASP A 34 1.11 13.84 -15.66
C ASP A 34 1.19 13.91 -14.13
N ILE A 35 1.73 12.86 -13.50
CA ILE A 35 1.92 12.77 -12.04
C ILE A 35 2.79 13.93 -11.55
N VAL A 36 3.90 14.23 -12.22
CA VAL A 36 4.82 15.31 -11.81
C VAL A 36 4.19 16.71 -11.87
N LYS A 37 3.09 16.89 -12.62
CA LYS A 37 2.33 18.15 -12.72
C LYS A 37 1.20 18.24 -11.70
N MET A 38 0.90 17.16 -10.98
CA MET A 38 -0.15 17.17 -9.96
C MET A 38 0.24 18.08 -8.78
N ASN A 39 -0.74 18.77 -8.23
CA ASN A 39 -0.59 19.47 -6.94
C ASN A 39 -0.76 18.47 -5.79
N GLU A 40 -0.53 18.93 -4.57
CA GLU A 40 -0.59 18.08 -3.37
C GLU A 40 -1.92 17.32 -3.22
N SER A 41 -3.06 18.01 -3.33
CA SER A 41 -4.38 17.38 -3.19
C SER A 41 -4.64 16.34 -4.27
N LYS A 42 -4.21 16.59 -5.52
CA LYS A 42 -4.32 15.62 -6.62
C LYS A 42 -3.41 14.41 -6.40
N LEU A 43 -2.19 14.61 -5.90
CA LEU A 43 -1.29 13.49 -5.55
C LEU A 43 -1.87 12.64 -4.43
N LEU A 44 -2.40 13.25 -3.37
CA LEU A 44 -3.06 12.53 -2.29
C LEU A 44 -4.27 11.73 -2.80
N ALA A 45 -5.12 12.34 -3.62
CA ALA A 45 -6.26 11.66 -4.24
C ALA A 45 -5.81 10.51 -5.16
N TYR A 46 -4.71 10.69 -5.90
CA TYR A 46 -4.15 9.66 -6.78
C TYR A 46 -3.63 8.45 -5.99
N VAL A 47 -2.85 8.71 -4.94
CA VAL A 47 -2.31 7.67 -4.05
C VAL A 47 -3.44 6.91 -3.33
N THR A 48 -4.41 7.64 -2.78
CA THR A 48 -5.49 7.06 -1.96
C THR A 48 -6.66 6.51 -2.75
N GLY A 49 -6.77 6.84 -4.03
CA GLY A 49 -7.74 6.31 -4.97
C GLY A 49 -7.09 5.26 -5.88
N GLU A 50 -6.50 5.72 -6.98
CA GLU A 50 -6.08 4.83 -8.08
C GLU A 50 -4.99 3.84 -7.68
N LEU A 51 -3.95 4.28 -6.98
CA LEU A 51 -2.86 3.39 -6.57
C LEU A 51 -3.31 2.41 -5.48
N ARG A 52 -4.11 2.87 -4.51
CA ARG A 52 -4.77 2.01 -3.53
C ARG A 52 -5.62 0.93 -4.18
N GLU A 53 -6.46 1.29 -5.16
CA GLU A 53 -7.27 0.31 -5.88
C GLU A 53 -6.41 -0.70 -6.65
N ALA A 54 -5.30 -0.26 -7.24
CA ALA A 54 -4.37 -1.14 -7.92
C ALA A 54 -3.70 -2.12 -6.94
N GLU A 55 -3.30 -1.66 -5.76
CA GLU A 55 -2.78 -2.51 -4.70
C GLU A 55 -3.82 -3.58 -4.30
N ILE A 56 -5.07 -3.17 -4.07
CA ILE A 56 -6.15 -4.08 -3.67
C ILE A 56 -6.40 -5.14 -4.75
N ARG A 57 -6.33 -4.79 -6.03
CA ARG A 57 -6.45 -5.77 -7.12
C ARG A 57 -5.29 -6.78 -7.13
N MET A 58 -4.07 -6.33 -6.85
CA MET A 58 -2.88 -7.20 -6.88
C MET A 58 -2.75 -8.09 -5.64
N TYR A 59 -3.04 -7.51 -4.47
CA TYR A 59 -2.72 -8.13 -3.19
C TYR A 59 -3.94 -8.30 -2.30
N GLY A 60 -5.16 -8.04 -2.76
CA GLY A 60 -6.36 -8.09 -1.94
C GLY A 60 -6.48 -6.91 -0.97
N GLU A 61 -7.62 -6.82 -0.29
CA GLU A 61 -7.87 -5.75 0.65
C GLU A 61 -7.03 -5.91 1.93
N ASN A 62 -6.36 -4.81 2.30
CA ASN A 62 -5.65 -4.67 3.56
C ASN A 62 -6.42 -3.68 4.43
N ASP A 63 -6.85 -4.13 5.62
CA ASP A 63 -7.44 -3.24 6.62
C ASP A 63 -6.39 -2.37 7.32
N ALA A 64 -6.83 -1.39 8.12
CA ALA A 64 -5.93 -0.52 8.86
C ALA A 64 -4.99 -1.30 9.79
N GLU A 65 -5.47 -2.36 10.44
CA GLU A 65 -4.65 -3.21 11.31
C GLU A 65 -3.49 -3.82 10.51
N ALA A 66 -3.78 -4.38 9.34
CA ALA A 66 -2.78 -5.01 8.50
C ALA A 66 -1.72 -4.00 8.04
N LYS A 67 -2.13 -2.80 7.61
CA LYS A 67 -1.23 -1.72 7.20
C LYS A 67 -0.34 -1.24 8.35
N ILE A 68 -0.89 -1.10 9.56
CA ILE A 68 -0.10 -0.69 10.73
C ILE A 68 0.92 -1.76 11.12
N ILE A 69 0.56 -3.05 11.07
CA ILE A 69 1.52 -4.14 11.31
C ILE A 69 2.59 -4.19 10.21
N PHE A 70 2.20 -3.94 8.95
CA PHE A 70 3.12 -3.88 7.82
C PHE A 70 4.16 -2.75 7.98
N LEU A 71 3.74 -1.57 8.47
CA LEU A 71 4.60 -0.43 8.76
C LEU A 71 5.53 -0.66 9.97
N GLY A 72 4.94 -0.95 11.14
CA GLY A 72 5.66 -0.95 12.43
C GLY A 72 6.24 -2.31 12.84
N GLY A 73 5.79 -3.37 12.18
CA GLY A 73 6.20 -4.74 12.44
C GLY A 73 5.47 -5.40 13.60
N GLY A 74 5.60 -6.73 13.67
CA GLY A 74 5.17 -7.52 14.82
C GLY A 74 6.20 -7.52 15.96
N LYS A 75 6.10 -8.52 16.86
CA LYS A 75 6.97 -8.66 18.06
C LYS A 75 8.49 -8.67 17.78
N LYS A 76 8.92 -8.90 16.54
CA LYS A 76 10.34 -8.95 16.12
C LYS A 76 10.65 -8.10 14.88
N HIS A 77 9.78 -7.17 14.50
CA HIS A 77 9.92 -6.29 13.31
C HIS A 77 9.87 -7.00 11.96
N ASN A 78 10.19 -8.30 11.91
CA ASN A 78 9.90 -9.20 10.80
C ASN A 78 8.39 -9.46 10.71
N ILE A 79 7.85 -9.29 9.51
CA ILE A 79 6.42 -9.44 9.21
C ILE A 79 6.08 -10.67 8.37
N SER A 80 7.09 -11.46 7.97
CA SER A 80 6.92 -12.66 7.11
C SER A 80 5.95 -13.70 7.69
N LYS A 81 5.76 -13.70 9.02
CA LYS A 81 4.81 -14.58 9.74
C LYS A 81 3.76 -13.80 10.53
N ALA A 82 3.71 -12.48 10.37
CA ALA A 82 2.76 -11.65 11.10
C ALA A 82 1.33 -11.85 10.56
N LYS A 83 0.35 -11.73 11.45
CA LYS A 83 -1.07 -11.84 11.15
C LYS A 83 -1.84 -10.73 11.87
N THR A 84 -2.97 -10.32 11.30
CA THR A 84 -3.98 -9.50 12.00
C THR A 84 -4.56 -10.28 13.19
N TRP A 85 -5.34 -9.60 14.03
CA TRP A 85 -6.06 -10.23 15.14
C TRP A 85 -7.00 -11.35 14.67
N ASP A 86 -7.59 -11.19 13.48
CA ASP A 86 -8.49 -12.16 12.85
C ASP A 86 -7.73 -13.31 12.14
N GLY A 87 -6.39 -13.31 12.21
CA GLY A 87 -5.55 -14.37 11.68
C GLY A 87 -5.19 -14.23 10.20
N VAL A 88 -5.50 -13.09 9.57
CA VAL A 88 -5.16 -12.81 8.17
C VAL A 88 -3.66 -12.55 8.05
N PRO A 89 -2.91 -13.25 7.18
CA PRO A 89 -1.49 -12.99 6.95
C PRO A 89 -1.23 -11.58 6.43
N ILE A 90 -0.25 -10.91 7.01
CA ILE A 90 0.19 -9.57 6.58
C ILE A 90 1.02 -9.63 5.30
N TYR A 91 1.89 -10.64 5.22
CA TYR A 91 2.72 -10.88 4.05
C TYR A 91 2.24 -12.14 3.33
N LYS A 92 1.92 -12.01 2.05
CA LYS A 92 1.28 -13.08 1.25
C LYS A 92 2.28 -14.02 0.59
N LYS A 93 3.56 -13.65 0.51
CA LYS A 93 4.59 -14.60 0.05
C LYS A 93 4.86 -15.63 1.14
N THR A 94 5.39 -16.77 0.72
CA THR A 94 5.74 -17.85 1.62
C THR A 94 6.82 -17.41 2.64
N PRO A 95 6.82 -17.95 3.87
CA PRO A 95 7.66 -17.43 4.95
C PRO A 95 9.19 -17.50 4.73
N GLU A 96 9.67 -18.27 3.76
CA GLU A 96 11.07 -18.28 3.34
C GLU A 96 11.54 -16.95 2.74
N PHE A 97 10.60 -16.12 2.25
CA PHE A 97 10.89 -14.75 1.84
C PHE A 97 10.80 -13.83 3.06
N ALA A 98 11.96 -13.52 3.65
CA ALA A 98 12.03 -12.61 4.77
C ALA A 98 11.57 -11.19 4.37
N LYS A 99 10.70 -10.61 5.19
CA LYS A 99 10.24 -9.22 5.06
C LYS A 99 10.33 -8.52 6.41
N TRP A 100 11.07 -7.42 6.44
CA TRP A 100 11.08 -6.47 7.55
C TRP A 100 9.91 -5.50 7.40
N SER A 101 9.50 -4.87 8.48
CA SER A 101 8.49 -3.81 8.39
C SER A 101 9.08 -2.57 7.73
N GLU A 102 8.23 -1.78 7.08
CA GLU A 102 8.65 -0.63 6.27
C GLU A 102 9.47 0.40 7.06
N VAL A 103 9.14 0.62 8.35
CA VAL A 103 9.93 1.53 9.19
C VAL A 103 11.36 1.01 9.42
N TYR A 104 11.54 -0.31 9.55
CA TYR A 104 12.88 -0.88 9.72
C TYR A 104 13.67 -0.92 8.42
N GLU A 105 13.01 -1.10 7.28
CA GLU A 105 13.65 -0.98 5.97
C GLU A 105 14.13 0.46 5.73
N PHE A 106 13.28 1.45 6.02
CA PHE A 106 13.63 2.88 6.01
C PHE A 106 14.82 3.22 6.91
N MET A 107 14.79 2.78 8.18
CA MET A 107 15.93 2.98 9.10
C MET A 107 17.20 2.27 8.62
N GLY A 108 17.06 1.08 8.04
CA GLY A 108 18.15 0.31 7.48
C GLY A 108 18.80 0.98 6.27
N ALA A 109 17.99 1.50 5.35
CA ALA A 109 18.46 2.24 4.18
C ALA A 109 19.14 3.56 4.58
N ALA A 110 18.60 4.28 5.58
CA ALA A 110 19.23 5.47 6.13
C ALA A 110 20.65 5.16 6.65
N ASN A 111 20.80 4.10 7.46
CA ASN A 111 22.09 3.67 7.98
C ASN A 111 23.06 3.23 6.87
N ARG A 112 22.60 2.43 5.91
CA ARG A 112 23.43 2.01 4.76
C ARG A 112 23.94 3.20 3.98
N TYR A 113 23.09 4.18 3.69
CA TYR A 113 23.49 5.39 2.98
C TYR A 113 24.51 6.22 3.78
N THR A 114 24.29 6.44 5.09
CA THR A 114 25.24 7.21 5.92
C THR A 114 26.59 6.52 6.05
N ASP A 115 26.62 5.18 6.04
CA ASP A 115 27.82 4.35 6.09
C ASP A 115 28.51 4.18 4.72
N GLY A 116 27.96 4.74 3.64
CA GLY A 116 28.48 4.58 2.27
C GLY A 116 28.28 3.19 1.67
N LYS A 117 27.31 2.42 2.18
CA LYS A 117 26.96 1.06 1.75
C LYS A 117 25.62 0.96 1.01
N GLY A 118 24.96 2.09 0.77
CA GLY A 118 23.67 2.19 0.07
C GLY A 118 23.62 3.47 -0.76
N SER A 119 22.60 3.59 -1.61
CA SER A 119 22.39 4.75 -2.47
C SER A 119 21.39 5.74 -1.85
N LEU A 120 21.39 6.98 -2.34
CA LEU A 120 20.36 7.94 -1.95
C LEU A 120 18.99 7.53 -2.53
N GLY A 121 18.96 7.01 -3.76
CA GLY A 121 17.77 6.45 -4.39
C GLY A 121 17.11 5.36 -3.56
N GLU A 122 17.88 4.40 -3.02
CA GLU A 122 17.39 3.34 -2.13
C GLU A 122 16.72 3.95 -0.88
N PHE A 123 17.38 4.91 -0.23
CA PHE A 123 16.81 5.58 0.94
C PHE A 123 15.50 6.33 0.62
N VAL A 124 15.47 7.05 -0.50
CA VAL A 124 14.28 7.77 -0.95
C VAL A 124 13.16 6.81 -1.34
N SER A 125 13.50 5.66 -1.92
CA SER A 125 12.58 4.57 -2.23
C SER A 125 11.90 4.07 -0.95
N GLU A 126 12.64 3.78 0.10
CA GLU A 126 12.08 3.36 1.39
C GLU A 126 11.26 4.47 2.09
N ALA A 127 11.67 5.73 1.95
CA ALA A 127 10.88 6.87 2.44
C ALA A 127 9.51 6.94 1.74
N ALA A 128 9.48 6.67 0.43
CA ALA A 128 8.28 6.63 -0.38
C ALA A 128 7.31 5.53 0.07
N ASP A 129 7.83 4.37 0.51
CA ASP A 129 7.01 3.29 1.06
C ASP A 129 6.30 3.72 2.35
N LEU A 130 6.97 4.49 3.22
CA LEU A 130 6.31 5.07 4.40
C LEU A 130 5.19 6.04 4.01
N VAL A 131 5.50 7.01 3.16
CA VAL A 131 4.54 8.04 2.74
C VAL A 131 3.32 7.40 2.08
N TYR A 132 3.52 6.42 1.19
CA TYR A 132 2.44 5.69 0.54
C TYR A 132 1.55 4.99 1.57
N ASN A 133 2.13 4.23 2.51
CA ASN A 133 1.35 3.47 3.47
C ASN A 133 0.62 4.37 4.49
N PHE A 134 1.18 5.50 4.89
CA PHE A 134 0.47 6.49 5.71
C PHE A 134 -0.65 7.19 4.92
N ALA A 135 -0.41 7.53 3.65
CA ALA A 135 -1.46 8.07 2.78
C ALA A 135 -2.60 7.06 2.63
N PHE A 136 -2.29 5.77 2.41
CA PHE A 136 -3.28 4.69 2.35
C PHE A 136 -4.14 4.63 3.62
N LEU A 137 -3.52 4.77 4.80
CA LEU A 137 -4.21 4.74 6.09
C LEU A 137 -5.26 5.84 6.25
N THR A 138 -5.12 6.99 5.57
CA THR A 138 -6.15 8.05 5.56
C THR A 138 -7.50 7.59 5.00
N LYS A 139 -7.52 6.48 4.23
CA LYS A 139 -8.74 5.85 3.71
C LYS A 139 -9.06 4.49 4.32
N ALA A 140 -8.06 3.78 4.81
CA ALA A 140 -8.22 2.42 5.32
C ALA A 140 -8.60 2.37 6.81
N ASP A 141 -8.24 3.39 7.58
CA ASP A 141 -8.68 3.55 8.97
C ASP A 141 -9.93 4.44 9.06
N THR A 142 -10.45 4.64 10.27
CA THR A 142 -11.56 5.55 10.52
C THR A 142 -11.20 6.99 10.13
N TYR A 143 -12.18 7.72 9.59
CA TYR A 143 -12.00 9.09 9.10
C TYR A 143 -11.41 10.04 10.16
N GLU A 144 -11.70 9.80 11.44
CA GLU A 144 -11.19 10.59 12.56
C GLU A 144 -9.66 10.59 12.67
N HIS A 145 -8.97 9.55 12.19
CA HIS A 145 -7.51 9.43 12.24
C HIS A 145 -6.80 9.89 10.98
N ALA A 146 -7.53 10.26 9.92
CA ALA A 146 -6.92 10.76 8.69
C ALA A 146 -5.98 11.97 8.94
N PRO A 147 -6.32 12.96 9.81
CA PRO A 147 -5.41 14.06 10.12
C PRO A 147 -4.09 13.61 10.75
N ASP A 148 -4.11 12.61 11.65
CA ASP A 148 -2.91 12.09 12.31
C ASP A 148 -1.91 11.53 11.27
N TYR A 149 -2.42 10.83 10.26
CA TYR A 149 -1.59 10.26 9.19
C TYR A 149 -1.01 11.32 8.24
N LEU A 150 -1.76 12.39 7.97
CA LEU A 150 -1.27 13.52 7.19
C LEU A 150 -0.16 14.27 7.95
N GLU A 151 -0.33 14.48 9.26
CA GLU A 151 0.73 15.07 10.09
C GLU A 151 2.00 14.20 10.08
N ILE A 152 1.86 12.88 10.11
CA ILE A 152 3.01 11.97 9.99
C ILE A 152 3.71 12.14 8.62
N ILE A 153 2.97 12.28 7.53
CA ILE A 153 3.54 12.55 6.20
C ILE A 153 4.31 13.87 6.20
N GLU A 154 3.76 14.92 6.82
CA GLU A 154 4.44 16.22 6.98
C GLU A 154 5.72 16.10 7.83
N GLN A 155 5.70 15.29 8.90
CA GLN A 155 6.89 15.03 9.71
C GLN A 155 7.98 14.27 8.92
N ILE A 156 7.60 13.31 8.08
CA ILE A 156 8.52 12.63 7.17
C ILE A 156 9.10 13.65 6.19
N ALA A 157 8.24 14.40 5.50
CA ALA A 157 8.65 15.39 4.51
C ALA A 157 9.64 16.42 5.09
N SER A 158 9.26 17.07 6.19
CA SER A 158 10.10 18.07 6.86
C SER A 158 11.43 17.51 7.36
N THR A 159 11.47 16.27 7.85
CA THR A 159 12.72 15.61 8.25
C THR A 159 13.70 15.47 7.09
N LEU A 160 13.18 15.23 5.89
CA LEU A 160 13.95 15.02 4.66
C LEU A 160 14.21 16.32 3.88
N GLY A 161 13.66 17.45 4.32
CA GLY A 161 13.74 18.72 3.60
C GLY A 161 12.80 18.82 2.42
N TRP A 162 11.73 18.04 2.44
CA TRP A 162 10.68 18.03 1.42
C TRP A 162 9.46 18.82 1.88
N THR A 163 8.72 19.30 0.90
CA THR A 163 7.30 19.65 1.02
C THR A 163 6.44 18.38 1.05
N SER A 164 5.22 18.47 1.59
CA SER A 164 4.25 17.36 1.55
C SER A 164 3.95 16.92 0.12
N ARG A 165 3.88 17.89 -0.81
CA ARG A 165 3.78 17.61 -2.24
C ARG A 165 4.93 16.74 -2.76
N GLU A 166 6.18 17.08 -2.46
CA GLU A 166 7.34 16.28 -2.88
C GLU A 166 7.28 14.86 -2.30
N ALA A 167 6.95 14.72 -1.00
CA ALA A 167 6.80 13.41 -0.37
C ALA A 167 5.74 12.54 -1.08
N LEU A 168 4.56 13.11 -1.35
CA LEU A 168 3.49 12.43 -2.08
C LEU A 168 3.87 12.15 -3.55
N LEU A 169 4.66 13.01 -4.18
CA LEU A 169 5.15 12.81 -5.55
C LEU A 169 6.06 11.59 -5.65
N VAL A 170 7.02 11.45 -4.73
CA VAL A 170 7.92 10.29 -4.68
C VAL A 170 7.11 9.00 -4.51
N ALA A 171 6.16 8.99 -3.57
CA ALA A 171 5.26 7.85 -3.36
C ALA A 171 4.42 7.53 -4.61
N ALA A 172 3.81 8.53 -5.23
CA ALA A 172 2.99 8.36 -6.41
C ALA A 172 3.77 7.78 -7.59
N VAL A 173 4.97 8.31 -7.86
CA VAL A 173 5.83 7.84 -8.96
C VAL A 173 6.28 6.40 -8.73
N LYS A 174 6.78 6.07 -7.52
CA LYS A 174 7.20 4.70 -7.19
C LYS A 174 6.06 3.70 -7.37
N TYR A 175 4.90 3.99 -6.81
CA TYR A 175 3.78 3.05 -6.80
C TYR A 175 3.00 3.02 -8.11
N HIS A 176 3.03 4.09 -8.90
CA HIS A 176 2.58 4.06 -10.29
C HIS A 176 3.44 3.10 -11.13
N GLN A 177 4.78 3.23 -11.03
CA GLN A 177 5.69 2.29 -11.69
C GLN A 177 5.38 0.85 -11.26
N ARG A 178 5.29 0.59 -9.96
CA ARG A 178 5.07 -0.74 -9.40
C ARG A 178 3.74 -1.37 -9.83
N PHE A 179 2.64 -0.63 -9.75
CA PHE A 179 1.29 -1.22 -9.89
C PHE A 179 0.66 -1.04 -11.26
N ILE A 180 1.00 0.04 -11.98
CA ILE A 180 0.38 0.36 -13.26
C ILE A 180 1.30 -0.06 -14.42
N HIS A 181 2.57 0.39 -14.40
CA HIS A 181 3.50 0.14 -15.50
C HIS A 181 4.12 -1.26 -15.47
N ALA A 182 4.88 -1.58 -14.42
CA ALA A 182 5.61 -2.84 -14.31
C ALA A 182 4.73 -4.02 -13.87
N LYS A 183 3.57 -3.74 -13.24
CA LYS A 183 2.69 -4.74 -12.61
C LYS A 183 3.45 -5.69 -11.68
N GLY A 184 4.49 -5.19 -11.00
CA GLY A 184 5.45 -5.95 -10.23
C GLY A 184 6.54 -5.06 -9.63
N LYS A 185 7.39 -5.65 -8.77
CA LYS A 185 8.53 -4.96 -8.15
C LYS A 185 9.81 -5.24 -8.95
N ASP A 186 10.46 -4.18 -9.41
CA ASP A 186 11.85 -4.18 -9.89
C ASP A 186 12.65 -3.16 -9.04
N PRO A 187 13.45 -3.62 -8.07
CA PRO A 187 14.18 -2.72 -7.16
C PRO A 187 15.18 -1.80 -7.89
N ASP A 188 15.87 -2.30 -8.91
CA ASP A 188 16.89 -1.52 -9.62
C ASP A 188 16.23 -0.40 -10.44
N GLU A 189 15.06 -0.70 -11.03
CA GLU A 189 14.27 0.30 -11.74
C GLU A 189 13.69 1.34 -10.77
N GLU A 190 13.15 0.91 -9.62
CA GLU A 190 12.63 1.81 -8.58
C GLU A 190 13.71 2.77 -8.07
N ASP A 191 14.90 2.28 -7.76
CA ASP A 191 16.01 3.11 -7.26
C ASP A 191 16.48 4.10 -8.32
N ARG A 192 16.62 3.67 -9.58
CA ARG A 192 16.92 4.58 -10.70
C ARG A 192 15.84 5.63 -10.91
N LEU A 193 14.57 5.26 -10.73
CA LEU A 193 13.44 6.17 -10.83
C LEU A 193 13.52 7.25 -9.72
N MET A 194 13.90 6.85 -8.51
CA MET A 194 14.12 7.79 -7.40
C MET A 194 15.31 8.71 -7.68
N ASP A 195 16.43 8.17 -8.17
CA ASP A 195 17.60 8.97 -8.55
C ASP A 195 17.26 10.00 -9.63
N ARG A 196 16.39 9.65 -10.59
CA ARG A 196 15.90 10.59 -11.62
C ARG A 196 15.03 11.71 -11.07
N LEU A 197 14.27 11.48 -9.99
CA LEU A 197 13.49 12.55 -9.34
C LEU A 197 14.40 13.57 -8.63
N LEU A 198 15.55 13.10 -8.15
CA LEU A 198 16.54 13.89 -7.42
C LEU A 198 17.51 14.63 -8.37
N ALA A 199 17.71 14.11 -9.59
CA ALA A 199 18.58 14.69 -10.61
C ALA A 199 17.95 15.92 -11.31
N VAL A 200 18.77 16.71 -12.00
CA VAL A 200 18.31 17.84 -12.83
C VAL A 200 17.73 17.34 -14.17
N ASP A 201 18.21 16.21 -14.70
CA ASP A 201 17.69 15.58 -15.93
C ASP A 201 16.45 14.71 -15.65
N THR A 202 15.38 15.38 -15.22
CA THR A 202 14.11 14.74 -14.85
C THR A 202 13.30 14.32 -16.09
N PHE A 203 12.09 13.80 -15.89
CA PHE A 203 11.13 13.42 -16.96
C PHE A 203 10.77 14.55 -17.94
N ILE A 204 11.22 15.77 -17.66
CA ILE A 204 11.02 16.97 -18.47
C ILE A 204 12.41 17.56 -18.74
N GLU A 205 12.79 17.60 -20.02
CA GLU A 205 14.09 18.10 -20.48
C GLU A 205 14.32 19.56 -20.03
N GLY A 206 15.47 19.83 -19.41
CA GLY A 206 15.85 21.17 -18.93
C GLY A 206 15.17 21.64 -17.63
N ALA A 207 14.42 20.78 -16.94
CA ALA A 207 13.74 21.14 -15.68
C ALA A 207 14.69 21.13 -14.46
N LYS A 208 14.29 21.83 -13.39
CA LYS A 208 14.94 21.70 -12.07
C LYS A 208 14.63 20.33 -11.47
N PRO A 209 15.40 19.86 -10.47
CA PRO A 209 15.03 18.68 -9.69
C PRO A 209 13.58 18.78 -9.22
N LEU A 210 12.84 17.69 -9.38
CA LEU A 210 11.43 17.63 -8.99
C LEU A 210 11.25 17.42 -7.48
N VAL A 211 12.29 16.90 -6.84
CA VAL A 211 12.37 16.64 -5.41
C VAL A 211 13.73 17.10 -4.89
N THR A 212 13.70 17.83 -3.78
CA THR A 212 14.91 18.29 -3.09
C THR A 212 15.72 17.09 -2.60
N SER A 213 17.02 17.05 -2.89
CA SER A 213 17.89 15.98 -2.39
C SER A 213 18.12 16.09 -0.88
N PRO A 214 17.79 15.05 -0.07
CA PRO A 214 18.08 15.07 1.36
C PRO A 214 19.59 15.13 1.64
N SER A 215 20.00 16.05 2.52
CA SER A 215 21.38 16.09 3.01
C SER A 215 21.71 14.89 3.90
N LYS A 216 22.98 14.52 4.02
CA LYS A 216 23.42 13.46 4.95
C LYS A 216 22.95 13.69 6.39
N GLN A 217 22.87 14.95 6.84
CA GLN A 217 22.37 15.29 8.17
C GLN A 217 20.85 14.99 8.29
N GLN A 218 20.07 15.28 7.26
CA GLN A 218 18.64 14.92 7.20
C GLN A 218 18.44 13.41 7.18
N VAL A 219 19.22 12.68 6.37
CA VAL A 219 19.17 11.20 6.36
C VAL A 219 19.56 10.62 7.72
N SER A 220 20.57 11.17 8.40
CA SER A 220 20.95 10.73 9.75
C SER A 220 19.82 10.93 10.78
N LYS A 221 19.01 11.99 10.64
CA LYS A 221 17.83 12.21 11.51
C LYS A 221 16.70 11.19 11.25
N ALA A 222 16.66 10.55 10.08
CA ALA A 222 15.64 9.59 9.69
C ALA A 222 15.56 8.36 10.63
N PHE A 223 16.70 7.93 11.19
CA PHE A 223 16.72 6.80 12.14
C PHE A 223 15.89 7.10 13.40
N ASN A 224 16.03 8.31 13.95
CA ASN A 224 15.27 8.76 15.11
C ASN A 224 13.79 8.96 14.77
N LEU A 225 13.49 9.46 13.57
CA LEU A 225 12.12 9.54 13.06
C LEU A 225 11.46 8.15 13.05
N GLY A 226 12.10 7.14 12.45
CA GLY A 226 11.55 5.78 12.40
C GLY A 226 11.22 5.21 13.80
N THR A 227 12.14 5.39 14.75
CA THR A 227 11.90 4.99 16.15
C THR A 227 10.70 5.72 16.76
N ARG A 228 10.54 7.02 16.49
CA ARG A 228 9.40 7.82 16.95
C ARG A 228 8.09 7.37 16.29
N LEU A 229 8.08 7.10 14.98
CA LEU A 229 6.90 6.60 14.26
C LEU A 229 6.36 5.31 14.91
N ILE A 230 7.23 4.37 15.24
CA ILE A 230 6.83 3.12 15.91
C ILE A 230 6.25 3.41 17.30
N ARG A 231 6.97 4.17 18.13
CA ARG A 231 6.63 4.33 19.55
C ARG A 231 5.43 5.23 19.78
N SER A 232 5.33 6.33 19.03
CA SER A 232 4.35 7.39 19.27
C SER A 232 3.09 7.25 18.44
N HIS A 233 3.15 6.58 17.28
CA HIS A 233 2.01 6.52 16.36
C HIS A 233 1.54 5.07 16.12
N LEU A 234 2.40 4.22 15.56
CA LEU A 234 2.00 2.90 15.08
C LEU A 234 1.63 1.93 16.21
N LYS A 235 2.45 1.83 17.27
CA LYS A 235 2.18 0.92 18.39
C LYS A 235 0.93 1.32 19.18
N PRO A 236 0.75 2.60 19.57
CA PRO A 236 -0.49 3.03 20.22
C PRO A 236 -1.72 2.76 19.37
N ARG A 237 -1.69 3.11 18.07
CA ARG A 237 -2.83 2.89 17.18
C ARG A 237 -3.14 1.41 16.98
N TYR A 238 -2.13 0.56 16.84
CA TYR A 238 -2.31 -0.90 16.80
C TYR A 238 -3.09 -1.42 18.02
N HIS A 239 -2.73 -0.95 19.22
CA HIS A 239 -3.45 -1.34 20.44
C HIS A 239 -4.88 -0.82 20.45
N GLN A 240 -5.12 0.42 20.04
CA GLN A 240 -6.47 0.99 19.94
C GLN A 240 -7.36 0.19 18.99
N ILE A 241 -6.91 -0.09 17.76
CA ILE A 241 -7.67 -0.90 16.79
C ILE A 241 -7.99 -2.28 17.37
N ARG A 242 -7.01 -2.92 18.01
CA ARG A 242 -7.21 -4.24 18.59
C ARG A 242 -8.23 -4.23 19.73
N ASP A 243 -8.23 -3.19 20.56
CA ASP A 243 -9.19 -3.06 21.64
C ASP A 243 -10.60 -2.71 21.14
N GLN A 244 -10.70 -1.89 20.09
CA GLN A 244 -11.95 -1.65 19.35
C GLN A 244 -12.52 -2.97 18.79
N LYS A 245 -11.71 -3.76 18.07
CA LYS A 245 -12.14 -5.05 17.53
C LYS A 245 -12.59 -6.03 18.62
N LYS A 246 -11.89 -6.10 19.77
CA LYS A 246 -12.33 -6.91 20.93
C LYS A 246 -13.68 -6.44 21.48
N ALA A 247 -13.88 -5.15 21.60
CA ALA A 247 -15.13 -4.58 22.11
C ALA A 247 -16.31 -4.91 21.19
N ILE A 248 -16.12 -4.77 19.86
CA ILE A 248 -17.11 -5.14 18.85
C ILE A 248 -17.49 -6.62 18.98
N LYS A 249 -16.49 -7.52 18.98
CA LYS A 249 -16.74 -8.97 19.10
C LYS A 249 -17.45 -9.35 20.40
N LYS A 250 -17.17 -8.63 21.50
CA LYS A 250 -17.87 -8.81 22.77
C LYS A 250 -19.33 -8.35 22.67
N ALA A 251 -19.59 -7.22 22.02
CA ALA A 251 -20.94 -6.69 21.82
C ALA A 251 -21.79 -7.62 20.94
N GLU A 252 -21.24 -8.12 19.83
CA GLU A 252 -21.90 -9.09 18.95
C GLU A 252 -22.30 -10.36 19.70
N ARG A 253 -21.40 -10.89 20.54
CA ARG A 253 -21.69 -12.05 21.37
C ARG A 253 -22.86 -11.80 22.32
N LEU A 254 -22.88 -10.65 22.99
CA LEU A 254 -23.96 -10.28 23.91
C LEU A 254 -25.29 -10.12 23.17
N GLU A 255 -25.30 -9.57 21.95
CA GLU A 255 -26.50 -9.45 21.13
C GLU A 255 -27.08 -10.82 20.77
N ILE A 256 -26.22 -11.79 20.43
CA ILE A 256 -26.64 -13.18 20.16
C ILE A 256 -27.24 -13.82 21.42
N GLU A 257 -26.59 -13.66 22.58
CA GLU A 257 -27.07 -14.19 23.86
C GLU A 257 -28.44 -13.60 24.23
N VAL A 258 -28.65 -12.29 24.03
CA VAL A 258 -29.95 -11.62 24.25
C VAL A 258 -31.02 -12.14 23.29
N LYS A 259 -30.71 -12.26 21.99
CA LYS A 259 -31.65 -12.80 20.99
C LYS A 259 -32.06 -14.25 21.32
N GLN A 260 -31.13 -15.06 21.80
CA GLN A 260 -31.42 -16.43 22.24
C GLN A 260 -32.30 -16.46 23.48
N ALA A 261 -32.02 -15.62 24.48
CA ALA A 261 -32.84 -15.52 25.69
C ALA A 261 -34.28 -15.07 25.39
N GLN A 262 -34.45 -14.07 24.50
CA GLN A 262 -35.77 -13.60 24.08
C GLN A 262 -36.55 -14.68 23.31
N ALA A 263 -35.89 -15.41 22.41
CA ALA A 263 -36.51 -16.51 21.66
C ALA A 263 -36.93 -17.68 22.56
N GLN A 264 -36.18 -17.94 23.64
CA GLN A 264 -36.56 -18.94 24.65
C GLN A 264 -37.75 -18.45 25.48
N ALA A 265 -37.74 -17.20 25.93
CA ALA A 265 -38.85 -16.63 26.72
C ALA A 265 -40.18 -16.61 25.94
N GLY A 266 -40.15 -16.27 24.65
CA GLY A 266 -41.34 -16.28 23.78
C GLY A 266 -41.87 -17.66 23.38
N ARG A 267 -41.17 -18.76 23.73
CA ARG A 267 -41.67 -20.14 23.55
C ARG A 267 -42.37 -20.71 24.78
N VAL A 268 -42.28 -20.02 25.92
CA VAL A 268 -42.87 -20.43 27.21
C VAL A 268 -44.20 -19.71 27.48
N SER A 269 -44.59 -18.77 26.61
CA SER A 269 -45.88 -18.08 26.55
C SER A 269 -46.80 -18.70 25.52
#